data_AF-A0A2V6NF45-F1
#
_entry.id   AF-A0A2V6NF45-F1
#
_cell.length_a   1.000
_cell.length_b   1.000
_cell.length_c   1.000
_cell.angle_alpha   90.00
_cell.angle_beta   90.00
_cell.angle_gamma   90.00
#
_symmetry.space_group_name_H-M   'P 1'
#
loop_
_entity.id
_entity.type
_entity.pdbx_description
1 polymer ?
#
loop_
_entity_poly.entity_id
_entity_poly.type
_entity_poly.pdbx_seq_one_letter_code
_entity_poly.pdbx_strand_id
1 'polypeptide(L)'
;MERYSIDLAIDLLGGLNVLEQLDQSRSARELCDTLSFPRRFRSTLGWLLERLVETGCIEVETKNAERSYRLVSSPWKPQCAELRAIALEIDGANASTLDLLDYAASLYPLVAAGKQNGEQGLFLPQGITLWLNYFHNNNLTYAVNNWLGAVVATNYLTTRSGLRILEIGAGAGSASEILLRYLGERGLLSRLERYLITEPNAFFRRRGQRQLSQQYPNLPLEWGTLDMNLPWETQGIARGEFDLVYGVNVLHVA
;
A
#
# COMPACT_ATOMS: atom_id res chain seq x y z
N MET A 1 6.08 7.06 -12.80
CA MET A 1 5.50 6.99 -11.44
C MET A 1 6.36 7.73 -10.43
N GLU A 2 7.63 7.37 -10.22
CA GLU A 2 8.52 8.07 -9.27
C GLU A 2 8.65 9.59 -9.52
N ARG A 3 8.83 10.01 -10.77
CA ARG A 3 8.87 11.46 -11.05
C ARG A 3 7.54 12.16 -10.72
N TYR A 4 6.41 11.48 -10.91
CA TYR A 4 5.09 12.01 -10.56
C TYR A 4 4.93 12.19 -9.04
N SER A 5 5.36 11.21 -8.25
CA SER A 5 5.28 11.28 -6.78
C SER A 5 6.18 12.38 -6.20
N ILE A 6 7.36 12.61 -6.79
CA ILE A 6 8.25 13.71 -6.42
C ILE A 6 7.61 15.07 -6.73
N ASP A 7 7.07 15.25 -7.94
CA ASP A 7 6.39 16.50 -8.33
C ASP A 7 5.17 16.77 -7.42
N LEU A 8 4.43 15.73 -7.05
CA LEU A 8 3.32 15.82 -6.11
C LEU A 8 3.80 16.19 -4.69
N ALA A 9 4.94 15.66 -4.24
CA ALA A 9 5.52 16.02 -2.96
C ALA A 9 6.00 17.49 -2.94
N ILE A 10 6.61 17.98 -4.03
CA ILE A 10 7.00 19.39 -4.18
C ILE A 10 5.76 20.28 -4.10
N ASP A 11 4.71 19.96 -4.85
CA ASP A 11 3.45 20.71 -4.84
C ASP A 11 2.82 20.76 -3.43
N LEU A 12 2.76 19.61 -2.75
CA LEU A 12 2.25 19.52 -1.38
C LEU A 12 3.08 20.34 -0.38
N LEU A 13 4.41 20.23 -0.41
CA LEU A 13 5.28 20.98 0.50
C LEU A 13 5.21 22.49 0.25
N GLY A 14 5.04 22.90 -1.01
CA GLY A 14 4.76 24.28 -1.39
C GLY A 14 3.42 24.76 -0.84
N GLY A 15 2.33 24.03 -1.11
CA GLY A 15 0.99 24.38 -0.64
C GLY A 15 0.80 24.35 0.88
N LEU A 16 1.67 23.62 1.60
CA LEU A 16 1.73 23.60 3.06
C LEU A 16 2.69 24.65 3.65
N ASN A 17 3.27 25.53 2.82
CA ASN A 17 4.28 26.54 3.19
C ASN A 17 5.51 25.96 3.90
N VAL A 18 5.83 24.67 3.68
CA VAL A 18 6.99 24.03 4.31
C VAL A 18 8.29 24.53 3.71
N LEU A 19 8.34 24.69 2.38
CA LEU A 19 9.57 25.09 1.68
C LEU A 19 10.09 26.46 2.11
N GLU A 20 9.19 27.39 2.45
CA GLU A 20 9.55 28.73 2.95
C GLU A 20 10.22 28.69 4.33
N GLN A 21 10.01 27.62 5.10
CA GLN A 21 10.60 27.46 6.44
C GLN A 21 11.98 26.79 6.40
N LEU A 22 12.44 26.34 5.23
CA LEU A 22 13.71 25.62 5.06
C LEU A 22 14.87 26.54 4.62
N ASP A 23 14.71 27.85 4.77
CA ASP A 23 15.78 28.85 4.62
C ASP A 23 16.95 28.61 5.58
N GLN A 24 16.66 27.99 6.72
CA GLN A 24 17.60 27.44 7.69
C GLN A 24 17.36 25.95 7.92
N SER A 25 18.34 25.29 8.53
CA SER A 25 18.23 23.86 8.89
C SER A 25 17.16 23.67 9.96
N ARG A 26 16.14 22.85 9.66
CA ARG A 26 15.06 22.53 10.61
C ARG A 26 14.69 21.06 10.60
N SER A 27 14.38 20.50 11.76
CA SER A 27 13.83 19.14 11.84
C SER A 27 12.34 19.10 11.51
N ALA A 28 11.81 17.92 11.17
CA ALA A 28 10.36 17.75 10.96
C ALA A 28 9.53 18.13 12.20
N ARG A 29 10.12 18.00 13.40
CA ARG A 29 9.50 18.47 14.65
C ARG A 29 9.39 19.99 14.66
N GLU A 30 10.49 20.70 14.41
CA GLU A 30 10.52 22.16 14.42
C GLU A 30 9.61 22.76 13.34
N LEU A 31 9.53 22.12 12.18
CA LEU A 31 8.60 22.49 11.11
C LEU A 31 7.14 22.33 11.54
N CYS A 32 6.78 21.19 12.14
CA CYS A 32 5.42 21.01 12.67
C CYS A 32 5.09 22.05 13.74
N ASP A 33 6.02 22.33 14.65
CA ASP A 33 5.81 23.30 15.72
C ASP A 33 5.67 24.73 15.15
N THR A 34 6.47 25.08 14.13
CA THR A 34 6.42 26.39 13.43
C THR A 34 5.13 26.58 12.63
N LEU A 35 4.69 25.55 11.92
CA LEU A 35 3.50 25.57 11.05
C LEU A 35 2.21 25.16 11.77
N SER A 36 2.27 24.95 13.09
CA SER A 36 1.15 24.49 13.92
C SER A 36 0.50 23.18 13.45
N PHE A 37 1.29 22.28 12.85
CA PHE A 37 0.84 20.95 12.48
C PHE A 37 0.81 20.03 13.71
N PRO A 38 -0.14 19.07 13.79
CA PRO A 38 -0.22 18.17 14.92
C PRO A 38 1.01 17.23 14.95
N ARG A 39 1.45 16.84 16.15
CA ARG A 39 2.61 15.96 16.35
C ARG A 39 2.59 14.68 15.51
N ARG A 40 1.41 14.12 15.25
CA ARG A 40 1.22 12.92 14.41
C ARG A 40 1.60 13.12 12.94
N PHE A 41 1.67 14.36 12.45
CA PHE A 41 2.04 14.68 11.08
C PHE A 41 3.58 14.66 10.85
N ARG A 42 4.38 14.60 11.92
CA ARG A 42 5.86 14.64 11.83
C ARG A 42 6.43 13.54 10.94
N SER A 43 5.95 12.30 11.06
CA SER A 43 6.44 11.18 10.25
C SER A 43 6.07 11.35 8.78
N THR A 44 4.85 11.81 8.51
CA THR A 44 4.37 12.12 7.15
C THR A 44 5.18 13.25 6.52
N LEU A 45 5.43 14.32 7.27
CA LEU A 45 6.25 15.44 6.82
C LEU A 45 7.70 15.01 6.53
N GLY A 46 8.30 14.21 7.42
CA GLY A 46 9.62 13.63 7.18
C GLY A 46 9.67 12.83 5.88
N TRP A 47 8.69 11.96 5.64
CA TRP A 47 8.62 11.17 4.40
C TRP A 47 8.49 12.05 3.14
N LEU A 48 7.70 13.13 3.19
CA LEU A 48 7.61 14.09 2.07
C LEU A 48 8.95 14.79 1.82
N LEU A 49 9.66 15.20 2.87
CA LEU A 49 10.96 15.85 2.77
C LEU A 49 12.01 14.92 2.16
N GLU A 50 11.99 13.62 2.47
CA GLU A 50 12.89 12.64 1.84
C GLU A 50 12.74 12.58 0.31
N ARG A 51 11.53 12.78 -0.23
CA ARG A 51 11.34 12.85 -1.69
C ARG A 51 12.09 14.03 -2.33
N LEU A 52 12.29 15.13 -1.61
CA LEU A 52 13.05 16.28 -2.08
C LEU A 52 14.55 16.18 -1.77
N VAL A 53 14.94 15.33 -0.84
CA VAL A 53 16.37 14.97 -0.66
C VAL A 53 16.85 14.20 -1.89
N GLU A 54 16.02 13.31 -2.44
CA GLU A 54 16.32 12.54 -3.67
C GLU A 54 16.57 13.43 -4.90
N THR A 55 16.10 14.69 -4.89
CA THR A 55 16.29 15.63 -5.99
C THR A 55 17.55 16.48 -5.88
N GLY A 56 18.21 16.47 -4.71
CA GLY A 56 19.31 17.39 -4.40
C GLY A 56 18.87 18.83 -4.12
N CYS A 57 17.57 19.12 -4.03
CA CYS A 57 17.08 20.44 -3.64
C CYS A 57 17.18 20.68 -2.13
N ILE A 58 17.15 19.61 -1.34
CA ILE A 58 17.26 19.63 0.12
C ILE A 58 18.51 18.87 0.54
N GLU A 59 19.33 19.50 1.39
CA GLU A 59 20.37 18.82 2.14
C GLU A 59 19.84 18.33 3.49
N VAL A 60 20.41 17.23 3.95
CA VAL A 60 20.05 16.62 5.23
C VAL A 60 21.27 16.49 6.14
N GLU A 61 21.13 16.95 7.38
CA GLU A 61 22.10 16.73 8.44
C GLU A 61 21.47 15.81 9.49
N THR A 62 22.24 14.83 9.98
CA THR A 62 21.78 13.92 11.05
C THR A 62 22.62 14.11 12.30
N LYS A 63 21.97 14.51 13.41
CA LYS A 63 22.59 14.64 14.73
C LYS A 63 21.73 13.94 15.77
N ASN A 64 22.32 13.08 16.60
CA ASN A 64 21.61 12.33 17.65
C ASN A 64 20.34 11.61 17.16
N ALA A 65 20.41 11.00 15.96
CA ALA A 65 19.28 10.35 15.27
C ALA A 65 18.11 11.26 14.89
N GLU A 66 18.23 12.59 15.04
CA GLU A 66 17.31 13.57 14.48
C GLU A 66 17.86 14.09 13.15
N ARG A 67 16.99 14.12 12.13
CA ARG A 67 17.29 14.65 10.80
C ARG A 67 16.76 16.07 10.68
N SER A 68 17.63 16.98 10.24
CA SER A 68 17.29 18.36 9.92
C SER A 68 17.53 18.62 8.44
N TYR A 69 16.64 19.41 7.85
CA TYR A 69 16.53 19.63 6.42
C TYR A 69 16.78 21.10 6.13
N ARG A 70 17.52 21.39 5.07
CA ARG A 70 17.78 22.75 4.60
C ARG A 70 17.63 22.83 3.09
N LEU A 71 16.95 23.85 2.60
CA LEU A 71 16.81 24.09 1.17
C LEU A 71 18.12 24.67 0.63
N VAL A 72 18.70 24.03 -0.39
CA VAL A 72 19.94 24.50 -1.04
C VAL A 72 19.72 24.99 -2.46
N SER A 73 18.65 24.53 -3.11
CA SER A 73 18.19 25.05 -4.39
C SER A 73 16.68 25.02 -4.47
N SER A 74 16.09 25.98 -5.18
CA SER A 74 14.65 26.00 -5.41
C SER A 74 14.24 24.77 -6.22
N PRO A 75 13.21 24.00 -5.80
CA PRO A 75 12.66 22.92 -6.61
C PRO A 75 12.09 23.45 -7.92
N TRP A 76 12.03 22.61 -8.95
CA TRP A 76 11.34 22.96 -10.19
C TRP A 76 9.83 23.11 -9.94
N LYS A 77 9.15 23.81 -10.87
CA LYS A 77 7.70 23.89 -10.86
C LYS A 77 7.10 22.50 -11.17
N PRO A 78 6.22 21.94 -10.33
CA PRO A 78 5.59 20.65 -10.59
C PRO A 78 4.85 20.63 -11.93
N GLN A 79 5.00 19.53 -12.67
CA GLN A 79 4.38 19.27 -13.98
C GLN A 79 3.42 18.07 -13.92
N CYS A 80 2.69 17.91 -12.81
CA CYS A 80 1.81 16.75 -12.59
C CYS A 80 0.88 16.47 -13.76
N ALA A 81 0.22 17.49 -14.34
CA ALA A 81 -0.69 17.29 -15.47
C ALA A 81 0.00 16.65 -16.70
N GLU A 82 1.21 17.09 -17.03
CA GLU A 82 2.00 16.56 -18.15
C GLU A 82 2.51 15.15 -17.85
N LEU A 83 3.06 14.94 -16.65
CA LEU A 83 3.53 13.62 -16.20
C LEU A 83 2.40 12.59 -16.14
N ARG A 84 1.19 13.02 -15.75
CA ARG A 84 -0.02 12.20 -15.78
C ARG A 84 -0.38 11.80 -17.21
N ALA A 85 -0.37 12.76 -18.15
CA ALA A 85 -0.65 12.47 -19.55
C ALA A 85 0.34 11.45 -20.13
N ILE A 86 1.64 11.63 -19.86
CA ILE A 86 2.69 10.68 -20.27
C ILE A 86 2.44 9.30 -19.66
N ALA A 87 2.15 9.21 -18.37
CA ALA A 87 1.92 7.92 -17.70
C ALA A 87 0.69 7.17 -18.27
N LEU A 88 -0.37 7.90 -18.62
CA LEU A 88 -1.58 7.33 -19.23
C LEU A 88 -1.37 6.95 -20.71
N GLU A 89 -0.51 7.66 -21.44
CA GLU A 89 -0.13 7.31 -22.80
C GLU A 89 0.71 6.01 -22.84
N ILE A 90 1.62 5.85 -21.87
CA ILE A 90 2.41 4.61 -21.72
C ILE A 90 1.50 3.41 -21.44
N ASP A 91 0.59 3.55 -20.49
CA ASP A 91 -0.42 2.53 -20.18
C ASP A 91 -1.61 3.15 -19.43
N GLY A 92 -2.81 2.99 -19.97
CA GLY A 92 -4.05 3.46 -19.35
C GLY A 92 -4.34 2.83 -17.99
N ALA A 93 -3.79 1.64 -17.69
CA ALA A 93 -3.90 0.99 -16.39
C ALA A 93 -3.27 1.82 -15.25
N ASN A 94 -2.33 2.72 -15.57
CA ASN A 94 -1.71 3.61 -14.58
C ASN A 94 -2.71 4.58 -13.94
N ALA A 95 -3.88 4.81 -14.54
CA ALA A 95 -4.94 5.64 -13.98
C ALA A 95 -5.27 5.28 -12.53
N SER A 96 -5.37 3.98 -12.22
CA SER A 96 -5.72 3.53 -10.86
C SER A 96 -4.69 3.96 -9.81
N THR A 97 -3.41 4.02 -10.18
CA THR A 97 -2.34 4.49 -9.28
C THR A 97 -2.32 6.01 -9.19
N LEU A 98 -2.44 6.71 -10.32
CA LEU A 98 -2.43 8.17 -10.34
C LEU A 98 -3.64 8.75 -9.61
N ASP A 99 -4.83 8.17 -9.80
CA ASP A 99 -6.06 8.60 -9.12
C ASP A 99 -5.98 8.45 -7.61
N LEU A 100 -5.41 7.34 -7.12
CA LEU A 100 -5.21 7.15 -5.69
C LEU A 100 -4.18 8.13 -5.12
N LEU A 101 -3.08 8.39 -5.85
CA LEU A 101 -2.07 9.38 -5.46
C LEU A 101 -2.67 10.79 -5.38
N ASP A 102 -3.40 11.21 -6.40
CA ASP A 102 -4.05 12.53 -6.46
C ASP A 102 -5.06 12.69 -5.33
N TYR A 103 -5.89 11.66 -5.10
CA TYR A 103 -6.85 11.67 -4.01
C TYR A 103 -6.14 11.72 -2.66
N ALA A 104 -5.14 10.88 -2.42
CA ALA A 104 -4.39 10.88 -1.17
C ALA A 104 -3.74 12.24 -0.91
N ALA A 105 -3.09 12.84 -1.91
CA ALA A 105 -2.50 14.18 -1.82
C ALA A 105 -3.53 15.25 -1.46
N SER A 106 -4.75 15.18 -2.02
CA SER A 106 -5.82 16.12 -1.69
C SER A 106 -6.23 16.11 -0.21
N LEU A 107 -5.93 15.03 0.52
CA LEU A 107 -6.22 14.90 1.95
C LEU A 107 -5.16 15.59 2.83
N TYR A 108 -3.93 15.77 2.34
CA TYR A 108 -2.80 16.25 3.15
C TYR A 108 -3.06 17.60 3.83
N PRO A 109 -3.66 18.63 3.18
CA PRO A 109 -3.97 19.89 3.84
C PRO A 109 -4.87 19.73 5.08
N LEU A 110 -5.91 18.90 5.00
CA LEU A 110 -6.81 18.65 6.14
C LEU A 110 -6.13 17.82 7.23
N VAL A 111 -5.27 16.88 6.84
CA VAL A 111 -4.47 16.07 7.78
C VAL A 111 -3.42 16.93 8.51
N ALA A 112 -2.71 17.79 7.78
CA ALA A 112 -1.73 18.75 8.31
C ALA A 112 -2.39 19.78 9.24
N ALA A 113 -3.62 20.21 8.93
CA ALA A 113 -4.41 21.07 9.80
C ALA A 113 -5.01 20.34 11.02
N GLY A 114 -4.79 19.02 11.15
CA GLY A 114 -5.36 18.20 12.23
C GLY A 114 -6.87 17.98 12.15
N LYS A 115 -7.52 18.44 11.08
CA LYS A 115 -8.98 18.38 10.86
C LYS A 115 -9.46 17.01 10.40
N GLN A 116 -8.55 16.17 9.89
CA GLN A 116 -8.87 14.82 9.41
C GLN A 116 -7.74 13.83 9.73
N ASN A 117 -8.09 12.55 9.80
CA ASN A 117 -7.14 11.44 9.79
C ASN A 117 -7.02 10.87 8.36
N GLY A 118 -5.79 10.57 7.92
CA GLY A 118 -5.53 10.09 6.55
C GLY A 118 -6.24 8.76 6.22
N GLU A 119 -6.21 7.79 7.13
CA GLU A 119 -6.91 6.50 6.98
C GLU A 119 -8.41 6.70 6.84
N GLN A 120 -9.00 7.51 7.74
CA GLN A 120 -10.43 7.83 7.68
C GLN A 120 -10.81 8.48 6.35
N GLY A 121 -9.96 9.35 5.81
CA GLY A 121 -10.15 9.95 4.49
C GLY A 121 -10.10 8.93 3.36
N LEU A 122 -9.10 8.05 3.37
CA LEU A 122 -8.98 6.96 2.38
C LEU A 122 -10.14 5.97 2.44
N PHE A 123 -10.81 5.83 3.59
CA PHE A 123 -11.97 4.96 3.76
C PHE A 123 -13.33 5.66 3.59
N LEU A 124 -13.36 6.90 3.09
CA LEU A 124 -14.59 7.49 2.56
C LEU A 124 -15.02 6.77 1.26
N PRO A 125 -16.30 6.87 0.83
CA PRO A 125 -16.80 6.11 -0.33
C PRO A 125 -15.97 6.27 -1.61
N GLN A 126 -15.48 7.49 -1.89
CA GLN A 126 -14.58 7.75 -3.01
C GLN A 126 -13.22 7.06 -2.82
N GLY A 127 -12.59 7.25 -1.66
CA GLY A 127 -11.29 6.66 -1.33
C GLY A 127 -11.32 5.13 -1.39
N ILE A 128 -12.37 4.48 -0.87
CA ILE A 128 -12.53 3.02 -0.94
C ILE A 128 -12.56 2.56 -2.40
N THR A 129 -13.25 3.28 -3.28
CA THR A 129 -13.32 2.92 -4.70
C THR A 129 -11.95 2.98 -5.35
N LEU A 130 -11.19 4.05 -5.10
CA LEU A 130 -9.84 4.23 -5.61
C LEU A 130 -8.86 3.20 -5.04
N TRP A 131 -8.99 2.90 -3.74
CA TRP A 131 -8.23 1.86 -3.08
C TRP A 131 -8.44 0.50 -3.75
N LEU A 132 -9.70 0.10 -3.96
CA LEU A 132 -10.03 -1.16 -4.62
C LEU A 132 -9.51 -1.23 -6.06
N ASN A 133 -9.50 -0.12 -6.79
CA ASN A 133 -8.94 -0.05 -8.15
C ASN A 133 -7.41 -0.22 -8.13
N TYR A 134 -6.71 0.44 -7.19
CA TYR A 134 -5.27 0.32 -7.05
C TYR A 134 -4.83 -1.12 -6.74
N PHE A 135 -5.50 -1.78 -5.79
CA PHE A 135 -5.18 -3.15 -5.38
C PHE A 135 -5.75 -4.23 -6.34
N HIS A 136 -6.37 -3.83 -7.46
CA HIS A 136 -6.93 -4.75 -8.45
C HIS A 136 -5.85 -5.35 -9.36
N ASN A 137 -6.07 -6.58 -9.82
CA ASN A 137 -5.20 -7.27 -10.77
C ASN A 137 -5.12 -6.64 -12.18
N ASN A 138 -5.87 -5.56 -12.43
CA ASN A 138 -5.82 -4.78 -13.67
C ASN A 138 -4.84 -3.61 -13.56
N ASN A 139 -4.44 -3.22 -12.34
CA ASN A 139 -3.40 -2.22 -12.13
C ASN A 139 -2.04 -2.90 -12.14
N LEU A 140 -1.34 -2.90 -13.27
CA LEU A 140 -0.09 -3.64 -13.44
C LEU A 140 1.01 -3.20 -12.46
N THR A 141 1.02 -1.92 -12.06
CA THR A 141 1.93 -1.39 -11.04
C THR A 141 1.83 -2.16 -9.72
N TYR A 142 0.62 -2.59 -9.35
CA TYR A 142 0.41 -3.39 -8.14
C TYR A 142 0.42 -4.90 -8.43
N ALA A 143 -0.22 -5.33 -9.53
CA ALA A 143 -0.50 -6.73 -9.84
C ALA A 143 0.77 -7.60 -9.95
N VAL A 144 1.93 -7.00 -10.28
CA VAL A 144 3.23 -7.67 -10.29
C VAL A 144 3.53 -8.39 -8.96
N ASN A 145 3.13 -7.79 -7.82
CA ASN A 145 3.34 -8.38 -6.49
C ASN A 145 2.53 -9.68 -6.32
N ASN A 146 1.26 -9.66 -6.75
CA ASN A 146 0.37 -10.82 -6.69
C ASN A 146 0.86 -11.94 -7.60
N TRP A 147 1.29 -11.60 -8.82
CA TRP A 147 1.82 -12.57 -9.78
C TRP A 147 3.11 -13.21 -9.31
N LEU A 148 4.08 -12.42 -8.85
CA LEU A 148 5.33 -12.95 -8.33
C LEU A 148 5.07 -13.89 -7.14
N GLY A 149 4.23 -13.46 -6.20
CA GLY A 149 3.83 -14.29 -5.06
C GLY A 149 3.20 -15.61 -5.49
N ALA A 150 2.25 -15.59 -6.42
CA ALA A 150 1.58 -16.78 -6.91
C ALA A 150 2.51 -17.76 -7.63
N VAL A 151 3.44 -17.25 -8.45
CA VAL A 151 4.43 -18.08 -9.16
C VAL A 151 5.34 -18.79 -8.16
N VAL A 152 5.90 -18.06 -7.19
CA VAL A 152 6.80 -18.62 -6.17
C VAL A 152 6.06 -19.64 -5.29
N ALA A 153 4.88 -19.26 -4.78
CA ALA A 153 4.04 -20.13 -3.96
C ALA A 153 3.68 -21.42 -4.70
N THR A 154 3.22 -21.32 -5.94
CA THR A 154 2.82 -22.48 -6.73
C THR A 154 3.99 -23.39 -7.03
N ASN A 155 5.16 -22.85 -7.38
CA ASN A 155 6.37 -23.64 -7.59
C ASN A 155 6.77 -24.43 -6.34
N TYR A 156 6.71 -23.78 -5.16
CA TYR A 156 6.96 -24.44 -3.88
C TYR A 156 5.97 -25.57 -3.58
N LEU A 157 4.72 -25.45 -4.02
CA LEU A 157 3.66 -26.43 -3.79
C LEU A 157 3.64 -27.59 -4.79
N THR A 158 4.37 -27.53 -5.91
CA THR A 158 4.31 -28.53 -7.00
C THR A 158 4.57 -29.97 -6.56
N THR A 159 5.47 -30.17 -5.59
CA THR A 159 5.87 -31.49 -5.10
C THR A 159 4.96 -32.03 -3.99
N ARG A 160 3.98 -31.23 -3.52
CA ARG A 160 3.06 -31.65 -2.44
C ARG A 160 1.85 -32.39 -3.03
N SER A 161 1.41 -33.41 -2.29
CA SER A 161 0.23 -34.22 -2.64
C SER A 161 -1.08 -33.55 -2.20
N GLY A 162 -1.05 -32.77 -1.12
CA GLY A 162 -2.16 -32.01 -0.56
C GLY A 162 -1.72 -30.60 -0.17
N LEU A 163 -2.60 -29.62 -0.35
CA LEU A 163 -2.29 -28.20 -0.14
C LEU A 163 -3.25 -27.61 0.91
N ARG A 164 -2.72 -27.22 2.06
CA ARG A 164 -3.39 -26.38 3.06
C ARG A 164 -2.70 -25.03 3.12
N ILE A 165 -3.40 -23.99 2.72
CA ILE A 165 -2.84 -22.63 2.60
C ILE A 165 -3.51 -21.72 3.61
N LEU A 166 -2.70 -20.96 4.37
CA LEU A 166 -3.15 -19.83 5.17
C LEU A 166 -2.70 -18.56 4.47
N GLU A 167 -3.63 -17.66 4.12
CA GLU A 167 -3.30 -16.31 3.66
C GLU A 167 -3.59 -15.27 4.73
N ILE A 168 -2.64 -14.36 4.93
CA ILE A 168 -2.68 -13.29 5.92
C ILE A 168 -2.89 -11.96 5.21
N GLY A 169 -3.84 -11.16 5.71
CA GLY A 169 -4.15 -9.83 5.18
C GLY A 169 -4.48 -9.84 3.70
N ALA A 170 -5.41 -10.71 3.30
CA ALA A 170 -5.81 -10.90 1.91
C ALA A 170 -6.45 -9.64 1.28
N GLY A 171 -6.84 -8.66 2.10
CA GLY A 171 -7.57 -7.49 1.64
C GLY A 171 -8.85 -7.91 0.91
N ALA A 172 -9.04 -7.37 -0.30
CA ALA A 172 -10.17 -7.73 -1.15
C ALA A 172 -9.96 -9.02 -1.98
N GLY A 173 -8.88 -9.77 -1.74
CA GLY A 173 -8.61 -11.08 -2.33
C GLY A 173 -7.92 -11.06 -3.69
N SER A 174 -7.28 -9.96 -4.09
CA SER A 174 -6.62 -9.90 -5.40
C SER A 174 -5.42 -10.85 -5.51
N ALA A 175 -4.64 -11.02 -4.43
CA ALA A 175 -3.56 -12.01 -4.38
C ALA A 175 -4.09 -13.45 -4.39
N SER A 176 -5.15 -13.73 -3.62
CA SER A 176 -5.84 -15.01 -3.60
C SER A 176 -6.36 -15.40 -4.99
N GLU A 177 -6.96 -14.46 -5.73
CA GLU A 177 -7.45 -14.68 -7.09
C GLU A 177 -6.33 -15.17 -8.02
N ILE A 178 -5.17 -14.50 -7.99
CA ILE A 178 -4.03 -14.84 -8.83
C ILE A 178 -3.43 -16.19 -8.44
N LEU A 179 -3.31 -16.47 -7.14
CA LEU A 179 -2.83 -17.77 -6.66
C LEU A 179 -3.75 -18.91 -7.13
N LEU A 180 -5.06 -18.76 -6.95
CA LEU A 180 -6.04 -19.76 -7.41
C LEU A 180 -5.99 -19.97 -8.92
N ARG A 181 -5.92 -18.88 -9.70
CA ARG A 181 -5.77 -18.97 -11.17
C ARG A 181 -4.51 -19.75 -11.54
N TYR A 182 -3.37 -19.38 -10.97
CA TYR A 182 -2.09 -19.99 -11.33
C TYR A 182 -1.99 -21.46 -10.86
N LEU A 183 -2.54 -21.80 -9.69
CA LEU A 183 -2.70 -23.20 -9.27
C LEU A 183 -3.55 -23.99 -10.29
N GLY A 184 -4.60 -23.36 -10.86
CA GLY A 184 -5.44 -23.95 -11.90
C GLY A 184 -4.67 -24.22 -13.19
N GLU A 185 -3.96 -23.21 -13.69
CA GLU A 185 -3.10 -23.32 -14.88
C GLU A 185 -2.02 -24.40 -14.74
N ARG A 186 -1.58 -24.68 -13.51
CA ARG A 186 -0.58 -25.72 -13.20
C ARG A 186 -1.19 -27.08 -12.87
N GLY A 187 -2.52 -27.22 -12.93
CA GLY A 187 -3.22 -28.48 -12.64
C GLY A 187 -3.15 -28.91 -11.18
N LEU A 188 -3.01 -27.97 -10.25
CA LEU A 188 -2.84 -28.22 -8.82
C LEU A 188 -4.10 -27.98 -7.98
N LEU A 189 -5.15 -27.38 -8.54
CA LEU A 189 -6.39 -27.10 -7.80
C LEU A 189 -7.04 -28.35 -7.18
N SER A 190 -6.94 -29.51 -7.83
CA SER A 190 -7.47 -30.78 -7.30
C SER A 190 -6.76 -31.26 -6.03
N ARG A 191 -5.57 -30.72 -5.73
CA ARG A 191 -4.80 -31.00 -4.52
C ARG A 191 -5.09 -30.00 -3.40
N LEU A 192 -5.87 -28.95 -3.67
CA LEU A 192 -6.23 -27.96 -2.67
C LEU A 192 -7.21 -28.59 -1.67
N GLU A 193 -6.74 -28.85 -0.47
CA GLU A 193 -7.54 -29.45 0.61
C GLU A 193 -8.20 -28.37 1.46
N ARG A 194 -7.50 -27.25 1.64
CA ARG A 194 -7.99 -26.11 2.43
C ARG A 194 -7.27 -24.83 2.04
N TYR A 195 -8.02 -23.74 1.92
CA TYR A 195 -7.45 -22.41 1.79
C TYR A 195 -8.14 -21.44 2.75
N LEU A 196 -7.51 -21.18 3.89
CA LEU A 196 -7.97 -20.21 4.86
C LEU A 196 -7.48 -18.81 4.48
N ILE A 197 -8.40 -17.98 4.00
CA ILE A 197 -8.14 -16.60 3.60
C ILE A 197 -8.51 -15.68 4.77
N THR A 198 -7.52 -15.00 5.34
CA THR A 198 -7.73 -14.14 6.51
C THR A 198 -7.53 -12.66 6.17
N GLU A 199 -8.42 -11.83 6.72
CA GLU A 199 -8.38 -10.38 6.59
C GLU A 199 -9.10 -9.80 7.81
N PRO A 200 -8.45 -9.03 8.70
CA PRO A 200 -9.11 -8.49 9.89
C PRO A 200 -10.28 -7.57 9.56
N ASN A 201 -10.18 -6.75 8.51
CA ASN A 201 -11.22 -5.81 8.13
C ASN A 201 -12.42 -6.50 7.47
N ALA A 202 -13.59 -6.40 8.10
CA ALA A 202 -14.80 -7.08 7.65
C ALA A 202 -15.29 -6.66 6.27
N PHE A 203 -15.08 -5.40 5.87
CA PHE A 203 -15.50 -4.91 4.55
C PHE A 203 -14.70 -5.60 3.44
N PHE A 204 -13.37 -5.58 3.53
CA PHE A 204 -12.50 -6.20 2.55
C PHE A 204 -12.68 -7.71 2.50
N ARG A 205 -12.76 -8.36 3.67
CA ARG A 205 -13.03 -9.81 3.79
C ARG A 205 -14.32 -10.22 3.09
N ARG A 206 -15.45 -9.55 3.36
CA ARG A 206 -16.75 -9.86 2.73
C ARG A 206 -16.73 -9.64 1.22
N ARG A 207 -16.01 -8.61 0.75
CA ARG A 207 -15.85 -8.34 -0.68
C ARG A 207 -15.09 -9.47 -1.37
N GLY A 208 -13.93 -9.85 -0.83
CA GLY A 208 -13.13 -10.96 -1.34
C GLY A 208 -13.91 -12.27 -1.34
N GLN A 209 -14.62 -12.55 -0.25
CA GLN A 209 -15.48 -13.73 -0.12
C GLN A 209 -16.52 -13.81 -1.24
N ARG A 210 -17.27 -12.74 -1.46
CA ARG A 210 -18.30 -12.72 -2.50
C ARG A 210 -17.70 -12.97 -3.89
N GLN A 211 -16.58 -12.33 -4.21
CA GLN A 211 -15.95 -12.45 -5.53
C GLN A 211 -15.38 -13.85 -5.77
N LEU A 212 -14.56 -14.35 -4.85
CA LEU A 212 -13.89 -15.65 -5.03
C LEU A 212 -14.85 -16.82 -4.91
N SER A 213 -15.85 -16.77 -4.01
CA SER A 213 -16.86 -17.83 -3.94
C SER A 213 -17.76 -17.88 -5.18
N GLN A 214 -17.98 -16.75 -5.86
CA GLN A 214 -18.68 -16.74 -7.15
C GLN A 214 -17.83 -17.34 -8.27
N GLN A 215 -16.53 -17.06 -8.28
CA GLN A 215 -15.60 -17.54 -9.33
C GLN A 215 -15.17 -18.99 -9.13
N TYR A 216 -15.08 -19.45 -7.88
CA TYR A 216 -14.58 -20.77 -7.48
C TYR A 216 -15.52 -21.48 -6.49
N PRO A 217 -16.78 -21.77 -6.86
CA PRO A 217 -17.82 -22.23 -5.92
C PRO A 217 -17.54 -23.60 -5.27
N ASN A 218 -16.68 -24.42 -5.88
CA ASN A 218 -16.41 -25.79 -5.44
C ASN A 218 -15.03 -25.96 -4.76
N LEU A 219 -14.28 -24.89 -4.57
CA LEU A 219 -12.99 -24.96 -3.88
C LEU A 219 -13.18 -24.85 -2.35
N PRO A 220 -12.32 -25.49 -1.54
CA PRO A 220 -12.41 -25.46 -0.09
C PRO A 220 -11.84 -24.15 0.48
N LEU A 221 -12.50 -23.04 0.14
CA LEU A 221 -12.14 -21.70 0.60
C LEU A 221 -12.81 -21.40 1.94
N GLU A 222 -12.02 -21.09 2.95
CA GLU A 222 -12.45 -20.66 4.27
C GLU A 222 -12.09 -19.19 4.49
N TRP A 223 -12.86 -18.52 5.35
CA TRP A 223 -12.74 -17.09 5.60
C TRP A 223 -12.63 -16.82 7.08
N GLY A 224 -11.62 -16.07 7.48
CA GLY A 224 -11.35 -15.79 8.89
C GLY A 224 -10.79 -14.39 9.14
N THR A 225 -10.65 -14.07 10.41
CA THR A 225 -9.86 -12.94 10.89
C THR A 225 -8.58 -13.48 11.51
N LEU A 226 -7.46 -12.83 11.24
CA LEU A 226 -6.20 -13.10 11.91
C LEU A 226 -5.49 -11.76 12.11
N ASP A 227 -5.16 -11.45 13.36
CA ASP A 227 -4.20 -10.42 13.69
C ASP A 227 -2.82 -11.08 13.81
N MET A 228 -1.93 -10.77 12.88
CA MET A 228 -0.60 -11.40 12.84
C MET A 228 0.29 -11.01 14.01
N ASN A 229 -0.05 -9.94 14.74
CA ASN A 229 0.72 -9.40 15.86
C ASN A 229 0.36 -10.05 17.19
N LEU A 230 -0.71 -10.84 17.22
CA LEU A 230 -1.13 -11.61 18.39
C LEU A 230 -0.75 -13.08 18.22
N PRO A 231 -0.64 -13.88 19.30
CA PRO A 231 -0.40 -15.31 19.18
C PRO A 231 -1.45 -16.01 18.30
N TRP A 232 -1.01 -16.88 17.40
CA TRP A 232 -1.89 -17.50 16.39
C TRP A 232 -2.72 -18.64 16.95
N GLU A 233 -2.16 -19.40 17.89
CA GLU A 233 -2.86 -20.51 18.55
C GLU A 233 -4.07 -20.02 19.35
N THR A 234 -4.01 -18.81 19.92
CA THR A 234 -5.14 -18.19 20.61
C THR A 234 -6.23 -17.70 19.66
N GLN A 235 -5.92 -17.63 18.36
CA GLN A 235 -6.83 -17.22 17.28
C GLN A 235 -7.32 -18.41 16.45
N GLY A 236 -7.04 -19.65 16.90
CA GLY A 236 -7.53 -20.87 16.27
C GLY A 236 -6.65 -21.41 15.14
N ILE A 237 -5.39 -20.97 15.03
CA ILE A 237 -4.43 -21.46 14.05
C ILE A 237 -3.39 -22.34 14.77
N ALA A 238 -3.39 -23.64 14.49
CA ALA A 238 -2.49 -24.58 15.14
C ALA A 238 -1.13 -24.66 14.43
N ARG A 239 -0.07 -24.96 15.20
CA ARG A 239 1.27 -25.18 14.63
C ARG A 239 1.29 -26.37 13.68
N GLY A 240 1.92 -26.20 12.51
CA GLY A 240 2.08 -27.26 11.51
C GLY A 240 0.80 -27.61 10.75
N GLU A 241 -0.27 -26.83 10.89
CA GLU A 241 -1.56 -27.06 10.24
C GLU A 241 -1.55 -26.73 8.74
N PHE A 242 -0.69 -25.80 8.32
CA PHE A 242 -0.62 -25.30 6.95
C PHE A 242 0.70 -25.66 6.26
N ASP A 243 0.60 -25.98 4.97
CA ASP A 243 1.73 -26.29 4.09
C ASP A 243 2.42 -25.02 3.57
N LEU A 244 1.67 -23.93 3.50
CA LEU A 244 2.12 -22.59 3.10
C LEU A 244 1.40 -21.52 3.92
N VAL A 245 2.17 -20.58 4.45
CA VAL A 245 1.68 -19.28 4.88
C VAL A 245 1.98 -18.27 3.77
N TYR A 246 0.94 -17.60 3.28
CA TYR A 246 0.98 -16.70 2.15
C TYR A 246 0.56 -15.30 2.59
N GLY A 247 1.19 -14.27 2.03
CA GLY A 247 0.85 -12.88 2.34
C GLY A 247 1.54 -11.98 1.34
N VAL A 248 0.77 -11.14 0.66
CA VAL A 248 1.28 -10.19 -0.32
C VAL A 248 1.10 -8.79 0.24
N ASN A 249 2.19 -8.03 0.35
CA ASN A 249 2.20 -6.64 0.83
C ASN A 249 1.51 -6.43 2.19
N VAL A 250 1.70 -7.35 3.13
CA VAL A 250 1.09 -7.26 4.47
C VAL A 250 2.09 -7.27 5.63
N LEU A 251 3.20 -8.01 5.54
CA LEU A 251 4.08 -8.24 6.69
C LEU A 251 4.86 -6.97 7.15
N HIS A 252 4.97 -5.96 6.28
CA HIS A 252 5.64 -4.71 6.61
C HIS A 252 4.82 -3.78 7.52
N VAL A 253 3.54 -4.11 7.75
CA VAL A 253 2.65 -3.38 8.67
C VAL A 253 2.40 -4.14 9.97
N ALA A 254 3.14 -5.23 10.22
CA ALA A 254 3.15 -5.96 11.48
C ALA A 254 3.73 -5.10 12.61
#